data_AF-A0A7S1RGU0-F1
#
_entry.id   AF-A0A7S1RGU0-F1
#
_cell.length_a   1.000
_cell.length_b   1.000
_cell.length_c   1.000
_cell.angle_alpha   90.00
_cell.angle_beta   90.00
_cell.angle_gamma   90.00
#
_symmetry.space_group_name_H-M   'P 1'
#
loop_
_entity.id
_entity.type
_entity.pdbx_description
1 polymer ?
#
loop_
_entity_poly.entity_id
_entity_poly.type
_entity_poly.pdbx_seq_one_letter_code
_entity_poly.pdbx_strand_id
1 'polypeptide(L)'
;AHYTDVPGADNAHWMITEENIVRGESTWLFGAAWGFRKLLNWVERRYHHPAIIVTENGWSVGADSFVTGKADRQRVEFYANYTSEMRKAIYEDGIDIRGYFAWSLMDNFEWEMGYVERFGTTFNDFNYGPDPHSPAGDSPKPRRGQVRTRKDSGCWLEAVWRRNALVDPRNGSFSGCAPSLSMEGSYKQLDRVGCTREITVHADGVTGRIQGEDSLLGTTCHGTNDTSWGVDVIFRGGTVVADFFAAKDFPDFRPKPGKVSGYWDDAAKLLFWGDGTVWAQTAKDLIVQ
;
A
#
# COMPACT_ATOMS: atom_id res chain seq x y z
N ALA A 1 22.32 2.66 41.64
CA ALA A 1 21.31 3.40 40.86
C ALA A 1 19.95 3.06 41.44
N HIS A 2 19.24 4.03 41.99
CA HIS A 2 17.94 3.83 42.62
C HIS A 2 16.89 3.59 41.53
N TYR A 3 16.16 2.48 41.63
CA TYR A 3 14.94 2.27 40.86
C TYR A 3 13.81 3.02 41.56
N THR A 4 13.08 3.83 40.82
CA THR A 4 11.94 4.61 41.31
C THR A 4 10.65 3.89 40.92
N ASP A 5 9.76 3.65 41.88
CA ASP A 5 8.43 3.05 41.65
C ASP A 5 7.41 4.02 41.02
N VAL A 6 7.85 5.21 40.61
CA VAL A 6 7.02 6.20 39.94
C VAL A 6 7.31 6.10 38.44
N PRO A 7 6.30 5.75 37.61
CA PRO A 7 6.44 5.77 36.16
C PRO A 7 6.87 7.17 35.70
N GLY A 8 7.84 7.24 34.78
CA GLY A 8 8.17 8.50 34.09
C GLY A 8 7.01 9.00 33.24
N ALA A 9 7.13 10.23 32.71
CA ALA A 9 6.12 10.80 31.84
C ALA A 9 5.84 9.89 30.62
N ASP A 10 4.56 9.58 30.41
CA ASP A 10 4.09 8.75 29.30
C ASP A 10 4.18 9.52 27.99
N ASN A 11 5.03 9.02 27.09
CA ASN A 11 5.25 9.58 25.76
C ASN A 11 4.79 8.60 24.66
N ALA A 12 3.95 7.61 24.98
CA ALA A 12 3.43 6.64 24.02
C ALA A 12 2.19 7.17 23.28
N HIS A 13 2.15 7.00 21.95
CA HIS A 13 1.00 7.35 21.10
C HIS A 13 -0.16 6.34 21.16
N TRP A 14 -0.33 5.58 22.25
CA TRP A 14 -1.19 4.40 22.29
C TRP A 14 -2.40 4.58 23.20
N MET A 15 -3.57 4.09 22.77
CA MET A 15 -4.70 3.85 23.68
C MET A 15 -4.64 2.40 24.16
N ILE A 16 -4.22 2.25 25.41
CA ILE A 16 -4.16 0.98 26.12
C ILE A 16 -5.38 0.92 27.04
N THR A 17 -6.14 -0.18 27.04
CA THR A 17 -7.24 -0.36 28.00
C THR A 17 -6.71 -0.45 29.44
N GLU A 18 -7.59 -0.32 30.43
CA GLU A 18 -7.24 -0.64 31.84
C GLU A 18 -6.62 -2.05 31.99
N GLU A 19 -6.99 -2.99 31.10
CA GLU A 19 -6.47 -4.36 31.06
C GLU A 19 -5.19 -4.57 30.22
N ASN A 20 -4.53 -3.49 29.78
CA ASN A 20 -3.33 -3.55 28.93
C ASN A 20 -3.52 -4.19 27.53
N ILE A 21 -4.75 -4.20 27.00
CA ILE A 21 -5.03 -4.66 25.64
C ILE A 21 -4.98 -3.47 24.68
N VAL A 22 -4.25 -3.64 23.58
CA VAL A 22 -4.15 -2.61 22.54
C VAL A 22 -5.51 -2.44 21.87
N ARG A 23 -6.00 -1.21 21.73
CA ARG A 23 -7.21 -0.86 20.99
C ARG A 23 -6.86 -0.23 19.65
N GLY A 24 -7.64 -0.53 18.61
CA GLY A 24 -7.59 0.18 17.34
C GLY A 24 -8.21 1.58 17.46
N GLU A 25 -8.39 2.22 16.31
CA GLU A 25 -9.19 3.46 16.24
C GLU A 25 -10.64 3.18 16.61
N SER A 26 -11.15 2.03 16.15
CA SER A 26 -12.50 1.57 16.46
C SER A 26 -12.63 1.24 17.93
N THR A 27 -13.63 1.83 18.58
CA THR A 27 -13.88 1.68 20.02
C THR A 27 -14.14 0.23 20.44
N TRP A 28 -14.63 -0.59 19.51
CA TRP A 28 -14.95 -2.01 19.70
C TRP A 28 -13.81 -2.97 19.35
N LEU A 29 -12.71 -2.50 18.72
CA LEU A 29 -11.67 -3.37 18.17
C LEU A 29 -10.45 -3.45 19.08
N PHE A 30 -10.21 -4.64 19.64
CA PHE A 30 -9.08 -4.92 20.52
C PHE A 30 -8.15 -6.00 19.97
N GLY A 31 -6.85 -5.86 20.20
CA GLY A 31 -5.83 -6.77 19.73
C GLY A 31 -5.76 -8.05 20.57
N ALA A 32 -6.41 -9.13 20.12
CA ALA A 32 -6.43 -10.42 20.81
C ALA A 32 -6.15 -11.60 19.85
N ALA A 33 -4.95 -11.65 19.26
CA ALA A 33 -4.60 -12.69 18.28
C ALA A 33 -4.77 -14.13 18.80
N TRP A 34 -4.46 -14.38 20.08
CA TRP A 34 -4.70 -15.69 20.71
C TRP A 34 -6.19 -16.08 20.73
N GLY A 35 -7.08 -15.09 20.78
CA GLY A 35 -8.53 -15.26 20.68
C GLY A 35 -8.96 -15.76 19.31
N PHE A 36 -8.26 -15.33 18.25
CA PHE A 36 -8.50 -15.81 16.89
C PHE A 36 -8.23 -17.32 16.76
N ARG A 37 -7.11 -17.84 17.29
CA ARG A 37 -6.84 -19.29 17.32
C ARG A 37 -7.89 -20.06 18.12
N LYS A 38 -8.35 -19.50 19.26
CA LYS A 38 -9.45 -20.09 20.05
C LYS A 38 -10.76 -20.15 19.27
N LEU A 39 -11.10 -19.09 18.52
CA LEU A 39 -12.28 -19.04 17.66
C LEU A 39 -12.21 -20.10 16.57
N LEU A 40 -11.08 -20.21 15.86
CA LEU A 40 -10.87 -21.22 14.81
C LEU A 40 -11.07 -22.64 15.37
N ASN A 41 -10.46 -22.94 16.51
CA ASN A 41 -10.63 -24.21 17.22
C ASN A 41 -12.08 -24.47 17.66
N TRP A 42 -12.81 -23.42 18.06
CA TRP A 42 -14.22 -23.55 18.43
C TRP A 42 -15.08 -23.88 17.21
N VAL A 43 -14.88 -23.17 16.09
CA VAL A 43 -15.55 -23.44 14.80
C VAL A 43 -15.27 -24.88 14.37
N GLU A 44 -14.01 -25.30 14.44
CA GLU A 44 -13.57 -26.64 14.09
C GLU A 44 -14.36 -27.73 14.81
N ARG A 45 -14.43 -27.63 16.15
CA ARG A 45 -15.16 -28.60 16.98
C ARG A 45 -16.68 -28.49 16.80
N ARG A 46 -17.21 -27.28 16.69
CA ARG A 46 -18.65 -27.01 16.67
C ARG A 46 -19.32 -27.48 15.38
N TYR A 47 -18.57 -27.45 14.27
CA TYR A 47 -19.08 -27.73 12.94
C TYR A 47 -18.43 -28.95 12.28
N HIS A 48 -17.76 -29.80 13.08
CA HIS A 48 -17.23 -31.10 12.65
C HIS A 48 -16.21 -31.02 11.49
N HIS A 49 -15.12 -30.27 11.70
CA HIS A 49 -14.01 -30.16 10.75
C HIS A 49 -14.39 -29.52 9.40
N PRO A 50 -15.00 -28.32 9.38
CA PRO A 50 -15.31 -27.64 8.13
C PRO A 50 -14.04 -27.12 7.45
N ALA A 51 -14.11 -26.96 6.13
CA ALA A 51 -13.17 -26.11 5.41
C ALA A 51 -13.41 -24.64 5.78
N ILE A 52 -12.36 -23.93 6.21
CA ILE A 52 -12.46 -22.53 6.64
C ILE A 52 -11.78 -21.61 5.62
N ILE A 53 -12.44 -20.50 5.31
CA ILE A 53 -11.85 -19.35 4.61
C ILE A 53 -12.06 -18.12 5.52
N VAL A 54 -10.98 -17.43 5.86
CA VAL A 54 -11.02 -16.19 6.63
C VAL A 54 -11.29 -15.06 5.65
N THR A 55 -12.53 -14.60 5.57
CA THR A 55 -12.95 -13.59 4.59
C THR A 55 -12.62 -12.16 4.99
N GLU A 56 -12.49 -11.88 6.28
CA GLU A 56 -12.12 -10.57 6.80
C GLU A 56 -11.29 -10.72 8.09
N ASN A 57 -10.15 -10.05 8.13
CA ASN A 57 -9.37 -9.82 9.33
C ASN A 57 -8.56 -8.53 9.13
N GLY A 58 -8.63 -7.57 10.04
CA GLY A 58 -8.09 -6.23 9.81
C GLY A 58 -7.97 -5.39 11.07
N TRP A 59 -7.23 -4.28 10.94
CA TRP A 59 -6.97 -3.33 12.02
C TRP A 59 -7.26 -1.89 11.58
N SER A 60 -8.04 -1.16 12.38
CA SER A 60 -8.32 0.26 12.14
C SER A 60 -7.22 1.15 12.69
N VAL A 61 -6.91 2.20 11.94
CA VAL A 61 -6.05 3.31 12.38
C VAL A 61 -6.74 4.62 12.04
N GLY A 62 -6.63 5.62 12.92
CA GLY A 62 -7.00 7.00 12.58
C GLY A 62 -5.92 7.65 11.72
N ALA A 63 -6.31 8.31 10.64
CA ALA A 63 -5.38 9.13 9.86
C ALA A 63 -6.06 10.24 9.05
N ASP A 64 -5.60 11.47 9.26
CA ASP A 64 -6.09 12.66 8.54
C ASP A 64 -5.28 12.98 7.27
N SER A 65 -4.09 12.38 7.11
CA SER A 65 -3.19 12.66 5.98
C SER A 65 -2.41 11.41 5.57
N PHE A 66 -1.79 11.45 4.40
CA PHE A 66 -0.86 10.39 4.01
C PHE A 66 0.32 10.27 4.99
N VAL A 67 0.83 11.39 5.51
CA VAL A 67 1.99 11.38 6.41
C VAL A 67 1.69 10.61 7.68
N THR A 68 0.49 10.76 8.23
CA THR A 68 0.04 10.05 9.43
C THR A 68 -0.47 8.65 9.12
N GLY A 69 -1.07 8.44 7.94
CA GLY A 69 -1.66 7.15 7.56
C GLY A 69 -0.71 6.13 6.94
N LYS A 70 0.46 6.55 6.43
CA LYS A 70 1.39 5.65 5.70
C LYS A 70 2.13 4.67 6.62
N ALA A 71 2.50 5.13 7.80
CA ALA A 71 3.35 4.41 8.75
C ALA A 71 2.48 3.64 9.74
N ASP A 72 1.69 2.70 9.22
CA ASP A 72 0.67 1.95 9.96
C ASP A 72 1.24 0.71 10.66
N ARG A 73 2.34 0.89 11.40
CA ARG A 73 3.08 -0.21 12.04
C ARG A 73 2.20 -1.08 12.95
N GLN A 74 1.21 -0.49 13.60
CA GLN A 74 0.23 -1.23 14.41
C GLN A 74 -0.54 -2.27 13.58
N ARG A 75 -0.91 -1.94 12.34
CA ARG A 75 -1.58 -2.88 11.42
C ARG A 75 -0.62 -3.99 10.96
N VAL A 76 0.65 -3.67 10.74
CA VAL A 76 1.69 -4.69 10.47
C VAL A 76 1.77 -5.69 11.63
N GLU A 77 1.87 -5.19 12.86
CA GLU A 77 1.96 -6.03 14.05
C GLU A 77 0.69 -6.85 14.28
N PHE A 78 -0.50 -6.28 14.04
CA PHE A 78 -1.75 -7.01 14.03
C PHE A 78 -1.71 -8.19 13.06
N TYR A 79 -1.41 -7.95 11.78
CA TYR A 79 -1.38 -9.01 10.78
C TYR A 79 -0.34 -10.08 11.12
N ALA A 80 0.85 -9.69 11.56
CA ALA A 80 1.89 -10.63 11.98
C ALA A 80 1.41 -11.54 13.12
N ASN A 81 0.75 -10.98 14.14
CA ASN A 81 0.25 -11.74 15.28
C ASN A 81 -0.91 -12.68 14.87
N TYR A 82 -1.90 -12.18 14.14
CA TYR A 82 -3.08 -12.97 13.76
C TYR A 82 -2.74 -14.08 12.76
N THR A 83 -1.87 -13.82 11.78
CA THR A 83 -1.41 -14.84 10.83
C THR A 83 -0.47 -15.86 11.47
N SER A 84 0.29 -15.48 12.51
CA SER A 84 1.05 -16.43 13.33
C SER A 84 0.12 -17.39 14.08
N GLU A 85 -0.94 -16.88 14.70
CA GLU A 85 -1.94 -17.72 15.38
C GLU A 85 -2.75 -18.60 14.40
N MET A 86 -3.05 -18.10 13.20
CA MET A 86 -3.63 -18.91 12.11
C MET A 86 -2.67 -20.03 11.67
N ARG A 87 -1.38 -19.72 11.54
CA ARG A 87 -0.36 -20.72 11.20
C ARG A 87 -0.31 -21.82 12.26
N LYS A 88 -0.36 -21.48 13.55
CA LYS A 88 -0.42 -22.50 14.61
C LYS A 88 -1.71 -23.31 14.56
N ALA A 89 -2.85 -22.69 14.26
CA ALA A 89 -4.11 -23.41 14.03
C ALA A 89 -4.01 -24.46 12.90
N ILE A 90 -3.31 -24.14 11.80
CA ILE A 90 -3.08 -25.07 10.69
C ILE A 90 -2.13 -26.21 11.11
N TYR A 91 -0.94 -25.87 11.60
CA TYR A 91 0.16 -26.83 11.74
C TYR A 91 0.21 -27.55 13.10
N GLU A 92 -0.29 -26.92 14.17
CA GLU A 92 -0.30 -27.51 15.51
C GLU A 92 -1.67 -28.10 15.86
N ASP A 93 -2.76 -27.45 15.43
CA ASP A 93 -4.12 -27.89 15.77
C ASP A 93 -4.80 -28.72 14.66
N GLY A 94 -4.24 -28.74 13.45
CA GLY A 94 -4.74 -29.55 12.33
C GLY A 94 -6.00 -29.01 11.65
N ILE A 95 -6.28 -27.71 11.74
CA ILE A 95 -7.49 -27.09 11.18
C ILE A 95 -7.33 -26.84 9.66
N ASP A 96 -8.34 -27.22 8.86
CA ASP A 96 -8.39 -26.98 7.41
C ASP A 96 -8.74 -25.52 7.07
N ILE A 97 -7.71 -24.66 6.99
CA ILE A 97 -7.84 -23.26 6.57
C ILE A 97 -7.30 -23.11 5.15
N ARG A 98 -8.18 -22.73 4.22
CA ARG A 98 -7.91 -22.72 2.77
C ARG A 98 -7.63 -21.34 2.19
N GLY A 99 -7.93 -20.27 2.93
CA GLY A 99 -7.76 -18.91 2.43
C GLY A 99 -7.85 -17.86 3.51
N TYR A 100 -7.21 -16.71 3.24
CA TYR A 100 -7.18 -15.56 4.11
C TYR A 100 -7.25 -14.28 3.29
N PHE A 101 -8.20 -13.41 3.62
CA PHE A 101 -8.41 -12.11 3.00
C PHE A 101 -8.20 -11.01 4.05
N ALA A 102 -7.19 -10.17 3.82
CA ALA A 102 -6.91 -9.01 4.65
C ALA A 102 -7.99 -7.94 4.43
N TRP A 103 -8.58 -7.44 5.52
CA TRP A 103 -9.50 -6.31 5.49
C TRP A 103 -8.74 -5.01 5.80
N SER A 104 -8.57 -4.09 4.85
CA SER A 104 -9.09 -4.10 3.48
C SER A 104 -8.00 -3.72 2.46
N LEU A 105 -8.29 -3.90 1.17
CA LEU A 105 -7.37 -3.52 0.10
C LEU A 105 -6.97 -2.03 0.19
N MET A 106 -7.95 -1.16 0.47
CA MET A 106 -7.80 0.30 0.47
C MET A 106 -8.71 0.95 1.50
N ASP A 107 -8.33 2.13 1.99
CA ASP A 107 -9.20 2.93 2.83
C ASP A 107 -10.52 3.20 2.08
N ASN A 108 -11.64 2.97 2.75
CA ASN A 108 -12.97 3.00 2.19
C ASN A 108 -13.91 3.74 3.16
N PHE A 109 -15.21 3.69 2.86
CA PHE A 109 -16.24 4.21 3.75
C PHE A 109 -16.58 3.13 4.80
N GLU A 110 -16.19 3.36 6.04
CA GLU A 110 -16.37 2.46 7.20
C GLU A 110 -17.71 2.75 7.89
N TRP A 111 -18.80 2.47 7.18
CA TRP A 111 -20.17 2.45 7.73
C TRP A 111 -20.52 3.70 8.57
N GLU A 112 -20.91 3.51 9.83
CA GLU A 112 -21.29 4.59 10.75
C GLU A 112 -20.12 5.53 11.08
N MET A 113 -18.88 5.07 10.92
CA MET A 113 -17.66 5.82 11.20
C MET A 113 -17.18 6.64 9.99
N GLY A 114 -17.88 6.54 8.86
CA GLY A 114 -17.61 7.32 7.67
C GLY A 114 -16.21 7.07 7.12
N TYR A 115 -15.33 8.05 7.17
CA TYR A 115 -13.96 7.94 6.64
C TYR A 115 -12.89 8.19 7.72
N VAL A 116 -13.30 8.24 8.99
CA VAL A 116 -12.42 8.48 10.12
C VAL A 116 -11.58 7.23 10.40
N GLU A 117 -12.26 6.08 10.49
CA GLU A 117 -11.62 4.79 10.67
C GLU A 117 -11.14 4.25 9.34
N ARG A 118 -9.84 3.92 9.28
CA ARG A 118 -9.22 3.40 8.06
C ARG A 118 -8.70 2.00 8.30
N PHE A 119 -9.22 1.02 7.57
CA PHE A 119 -8.75 -0.39 7.61
C PHE A 119 -7.79 -0.75 6.46
N GLY A 120 -7.70 0.11 5.44
CA GLY A 120 -7.01 -0.21 4.20
C GLY A 120 -5.50 -0.41 4.37
N THR A 121 -4.97 -1.41 3.67
CA THR A 121 -3.52 -1.60 3.46
C THR A 121 -2.93 -0.59 2.46
N THR A 122 -3.82 0.13 1.78
CA THR A 122 -3.51 1.21 0.85
C THR A 122 -4.19 2.48 1.34
N PHE A 123 -3.42 3.55 1.52
CA PHE A 123 -3.94 4.86 1.86
C PHE A 123 -4.70 5.41 0.66
N ASN A 124 -5.96 5.79 0.89
CA ASN A 124 -6.75 6.48 -0.11
C ASN A 124 -6.85 7.95 0.26
N ASP A 125 -6.27 8.81 -0.58
CA ASP A 125 -6.52 10.23 -0.54
C ASP A 125 -7.89 10.49 -1.18
N PHE A 126 -8.89 10.71 -0.32
CA PHE A 126 -10.27 10.94 -0.73
C PHE A 126 -10.46 12.23 -1.52
N ASN A 127 -9.45 13.12 -1.60
CA ASN A 127 -9.53 14.41 -2.29
C ASN A 127 -10.75 15.23 -1.82
N TYR A 128 -10.86 15.40 -0.50
CA TYR A 128 -12.00 16.08 0.10
C TYR A 128 -12.20 17.48 -0.48
N GLY A 129 -13.46 17.85 -0.70
CA GLY A 129 -13.82 19.24 -0.94
C GLY A 129 -15.31 19.48 -0.84
N PRO A 130 -15.76 20.75 -0.95
CA PRO A 130 -17.16 21.11 -0.75
C PRO A 130 -18.08 20.37 -1.73
N ASP A 131 -19.23 19.93 -1.23
CA ASP A 131 -20.28 19.35 -2.05
C ASP A 131 -21.53 20.25 -1.97
N PRO A 132 -21.86 20.99 -3.04
CA PRO A 132 -23.01 21.90 -3.05
C PRO A 132 -24.35 21.15 -2.97
N HIS A 133 -24.36 19.82 -3.10
CA HIS A 133 -25.53 18.97 -2.94
C HIS A 133 -25.57 18.24 -1.58
N SER A 134 -24.62 18.51 -0.69
CA SER A 134 -24.58 17.90 0.64
C SER A 134 -25.78 18.37 1.49
N PRO A 135 -26.59 17.46 2.06
CA PRO A 135 -27.70 17.82 2.94
C PRO A 135 -27.27 18.61 4.19
N ALA A 136 -26.00 18.49 4.58
CA ALA A 136 -25.44 19.12 5.78
C ALA A 136 -24.75 20.47 5.50
N GLY A 137 -24.80 21.00 4.27
CA GLY A 137 -24.14 22.25 3.87
C GLY A 137 -22.61 22.12 3.85
N ASP A 138 -22.01 22.22 2.66
CA ASP A 138 -20.55 22.29 2.38
C ASP A 138 -19.62 21.28 3.07
N SER A 139 -20.16 20.26 3.75
CA SER A 139 -19.36 19.22 4.41
C SER A 139 -18.45 18.54 3.39
N PRO A 140 -17.12 18.48 3.62
CA PRO A 140 -16.20 17.92 2.63
C PRO A 140 -16.55 16.45 2.34
N LYS A 141 -16.76 16.12 1.07
CA LYS A 141 -16.98 14.75 0.59
C LYS A 141 -15.82 14.29 -0.30
N PRO A 142 -15.56 12.99 -0.41
CA PRO A 142 -14.59 12.48 -1.37
C PRO A 142 -14.97 12.91 -2.79
N ARG A 143 -13.98 13.31 -3.59
CA ARG A 143 -14.17 13.75 -4.99
C ARG A 143 -13.55 12.76 -5.96
N ARG A 144 -13.72 13.02 -7.27
CA ARG A 144 -12.97 12.33 -8.33
C ARG A 144 -11.47 12.65 -8.21
N GLY A 145 -10.63 11.81 -8.80
CA GLY A 145 -9.17 11.98 -8.78
C GLY A 145 -8.49 11.53 -7.49
N GLN A 146 -9.10 10.57 -6.78
CA GLN A 146 -8.52 9.97 -5.57
C GLN A 146 -7.24 9.23 -5.91
N VAL A 147 -6.25 9.34 -5.04
CA VAL A 147 -4.93 8.75 -5.23
C VAL A 147 -4.71 7.68 -4.17
N ARG A 148 -4.24 6.52 -4.63
CA ARG A 148 -3.95 5.37 -3.78
C ARG A 148 -2.45 5.22 -3.61
N THR A 149 -2.03 5.00 -2.37
CA THR A 149 -0.62 4.85 -2.00
C THR A 149 -0.44 3.71 -1.02
N ARG A 150 0.51 2.80 -1.26
CA ARG A 150 0.74 1.67 -0.35
C ARG A 150 1.16 2.16 1.04
N LYS A 151 0.70 1.46 2.08
CA LYS A 151 1.15 1.62 3.46
C LYS A 151 2.14 0.50 3.80
N ASP A 152 2.81 0.60 4.96
CA ASP A 152 3.74 -0.43 5.42
C ASP A 152 3.05 -1.80 5.57
N SER A 153 1.79 -1.84 6.04
CA SER A 153 1.02 -3.08 6.09
C SER A 153 0.81 -3.75 4.73
N GLY A 154 0.55 -2.99 3.67
CA GLY A 154 0.43 -3.52 2.31
C GLY A 154 1.74 -4.13 1.83
N CYS A 155 2.86 -3.45 2.09
CA CYS A 155 4.19 -3.94 1.74
C CYS A 155 4.62 -5.15 2.58
N TRP A 156 4.20 -5.24 3.85
CA TRP A 156 4.43 -6.42 4.68
C TRP A 156 3.64 -7.64 4.18
N LEU A 157 2.35 -7.46 3.85
CA LEU A 157 1.52 -8.53 3.30
C LEU A 157 2.08 -9.04 1.98
N GLU A 158 2.55 -8.14 1.10
CA GLU A 158 3.25 -8.51 -0.12
C GLU A 158 4.48 -9.39 0.17
N ALA A 159 5.32 -9.00 1.14
CA ALA A 159 6.51 -9.78 1.51
C ALA A 159 6.15 -11.18 2.02
N VAL A 160 5.06 -11.31 2.78
CA VAL A 160 4.55 -12.59 3.28
C VAL A 160 3.99 -13.44 2.14
N TRP A 161 3.12 -12.88 1.30
CA TRP A 161 2.45 -13.61 0.23
C TRP A 161 3.43 -14.10 -0.84
N ARG A 162 4.41 -13.27 -1.23
CA ARG A 162 5.44 -13.67 -2.21
C ARG A 162 6.30 -14.82 -1.73
N ARG A 163 6.59 -14.88 -0.43
CA ARG A 163 7.45 -15.92 0.17
C ARG A 163 6.67 -17.12 0.66
N ASN A 164 5.34 -17.00 0.75
CA ASN A 164 4.48 -17.91 1.49
C ASN A 164 5.03 -18.20 2.90
N ALA A 165 5.55 -17.17 3.56
CA ALA A 165 6.25 -17.28 4.84
C ALA A 165 6.08 -16.01 5.67
N LEU A 166 5.87 -16.17 6.98
CA LEU A 166 5.76 -15.04 7.89
C LEU A 166 7.09 -14.30 8.00
N VAL A 167 7.03 -12.98 7.97
CA VAL A 167 8.18 -12.08 8.14
C VAL A 167 8.06 -11.41 9.49
N ASP A 168 9.08 -11.55 10.34
CA ASP A 168 9.09 -10.86 11.65
C ASP A 168 9.27 -9.35 11.44
N PRO A 169 8.28 -8.51 11.80
CA PRO A 169 8.37 -7.07 11.61
C PRO A 169 9.29 -6.35 12.62
N ARG A 170 9.92 -7.07 13.56
CA ARG A 170 10.71 -6.50 14.67
C ARG A 170 12.21 -6.73 14.57
N ASN A 171 12.66 -7.74 13.84
CA ASN A 171 14.07 -8.15 13.83
C ASN A 171 14.88 -7.58 12.63
N GLY A 172 14.36 -6.56 11.95
CA GLY A 172 14.99 -5.96 10.78
C GLY A 172 14.75 -6.70 9.46
N SER A 173 14.07 -7.85 9.45
CA SER A 173 13.71 -8.58 8.22
C SER A 173 12.66 -7.87 7.35
N PHE A 174 12.06 -6.79 7.87
CA PHE A 174 11.13 -5.92 7.16
C PHE A 174 11.44 -4.46 7.48
N SER A 175 11.58 -3.64 6.44
CA SER A 175 11.94 -2.22 6.55
C SER A 175 10.87 -1.28 5.98
N GLY A 176 9.64 -1.76 5.81
CA GLY A 176 8.57 -1.02 5.14
C GLY A 176 8.54 -1.27 3.63
N CYS A 177 7.87 -0.38 2.91
CA CYS A 177 7.86 -0.41 1.45
C CYS A 177 9.25 -0.15 0.84
N ALA A 178 9.49 -0.66 -0.38
CA ALA A 178 10.73 -0.42 -1.11
C ALA A 178 11.03 1.09 -1.22
N PRO A 179 12.29 1.52 -1.08
CA PRO A 179 12.65 2.94 -1.15
C PRO A 179 12.43 3.48 -2.56
N SER A 180 12.04 4.75 -2.68
CA SER A 180 11.82 5.41 -3.98
C SER A 180 13.04 5.35 -4.89
N LEU A 181 14.25 5.49 -4.33
CA LEU A 181 15.53 5.36 -5.05
C LEU A 181 15.68 4.04 -5.81
N SER A 182 15.00 2.96 -5.37
CA SER A 182 15.04 1.68 -6.09
C SER A 182 14.32 1.73 -7.45
N MET A 183 13.49 2.76 -7.69
CA MET A 183 12.81 3.00 -8.97
C MET A 183 13.62 3.85 -9.94
N GLU A 184 14.81 4.33 -9.57
CA GLU A 184 15.62 5.13 -10.50
C GLU A 184 16.13 4.25 -11.65
N GLY A 185 15.97 4.72 -12.88
CA GLY A 185 16.61 4.15 -14.06
C GLY A 185 15.74 4.15 -15.31
N SER A 186 16.18 3.35 -16.27
CA SER A 186 15.55 3.22 -17.58
C SER A 186 14.56 2.06 -17.61
N TYR A 187 13.48 2.23 -18.36
CA TYR A 187 12.36 1.30 -18.43
C TYR A 187 11.89 1.10 -19.87
N LYS A 188 11.39 -0.11 -20.14
CA LYS A 188 10.60 -0.43 -21.35
C LYS A 188 9.15 -0.62 -20.95
N GLN A 189 8.26 0.12 -21.59
CA GLN A 189 6.82 -0.10 -21.47
C GLN A 189 6.42 -1.31 -22.32
N LEU A 190 5.83 -2.35 -21.71
CA LEU A 190 5.67 -3.66 -22.38
C LEU A 190 4.73 -3.64 -23.59
N ASP A 191 3.77 -2.70 -23.63
CA ASP A 191 2.86 -2.51 -24.76
C ASP A 191 3.35 -1.45 -25.78
N ARG A 192 4.58 -0.94 -25.63
CA ARG A 192 5.19 0.07 -26.51
C ARG A 192 6.59 -0.38 -26.96
N VAL A 193 6.64 -1.08 -28.09
CA VAL A 193 7.90 -1.62 -28.63
C VAL A 193 8.86 -0.47 -28.98
N GLY A 194 10.11 -0.56 -28.54
CA GLY A 194 11.15 0.43 -28.86
C GLY A 194 11.08 1.72 -28.05
N CYS A 195 10.01 1.98 -27.30
CA CYS A 195 9.86 3.20 -26.51
C CYS A 195 10.52 3.03 -25.13
N THR A 196 11.35 4.00 -24.75
CA THR A 196 12.01 4.03 -23.43
C THR A 196 11.33 5.05 -22.51
N ARG A 197 11.44 4.80 -21.21
CA ARG A 197 11.05 5.74 -20.15
C ARG A 197 12.21 5.86 -19.19
N GLU A 198 12.49 7.07 -18.72
CA GLU A 198 13.50 7.33 -17.70
C GLU A 198 12.81 7.84 -16.44
N ILE A 199 13.13 7.24 -15.30
CA ILE A 199 12.67 7.70 -13.99
C ILE A 199 13.87 8.21 -13.21
N THR A 200 13.84 9.50 -12.88
CA THR A 200 14.83 10.16 -12.04
C THR A 200 14.21 10.51 -10.70
N VAL A 201 14.84 10.11 -9.60
CA VAL A 201 14.44 10.46 -8.24
C VAL A 201 15.31 11.63 -7.76
N HIS A 202 14.71 12.70 -7.26
CA HIS A 202 15.46 13.83 -6.72
C HIS A 202 16.07 13.51 -5.36
N ALA A 203 17.01 14.36 -4.91
CA ALA A 203 17.75 14.17 -3.66
C ALA A 203 16.85 14.13 -2.40
N ASP A 204 15.63 14.67 -2.48
CA ASP A 204 14.65 14.60 -1.38
C ASP A 204 14.00 13.21 -1.22
N GLY A 205 14.17 12.32 -2.21
CA GLY A 205 13.58 10.98 -2.25
C GLY A 205 12.05 10.95 -2.38
N VAL A 206 11.41 12.10 -2.59
CA VAL A 206 9.94 12.26 -2.60
C VAL A 206 9.46 12.91 -3.89
N THR A 207 10.31 13.64 -4.60
CA THR A 207 10.02 14.21 -5.92
C THR A 207 10.92 13.60 -6.98
N GLY A 208 10.53 13.79 -8.23
CA GLY A 208 11.37 13.44 -9.36
C GLY A 208 10.68 13.68 -10.68
N ARG A 209 11.18 13.05 -11.73
CA ARG A 209 10.70 13.23 -13.09
C ARG A 209 10.63 11.91 -13.82
N ILE A 210 9.56 11.75 -14.60
CA ILE A 210 9.47 10.72 -15.63
C ILE A 210 9.62 11.40 -16.98
N GLN A 211 10.50 10.86 -17.82
CA GLN A 211 10.66 11.26 -19.21
C GLN A 211 10.41 10.06 -20.11
N GLY A 212 9.93 10.31 -21.32
CA GLY A 212 9.70 9.25 -22.28
C GLY A 212 9.59 9.79 -23.70
N GLU A 213 9.62 8.87 -24.64
CA GLU A 213 9.43 9.13 -26.06
C GLU A 213 8.28 8.27 -26.58
N ASP A 214 7.38 8.87 -27.36
CA ASP A 214 6.30 8.14 -28.00
C ASP A 214 6.20 8.52 -29.48
N SER A 215 5.88 7.54 -30.31
CA SER A 215 5.67 7.75 -31.73
C SER A 215 4.42 8.57 -32.01
N LEU A 216 4.54 9.52 -32.95
CA LEU A 216 3.40 10.25 -33.49
C LEU A 216 2.53 9.41 -34.44
N LEU A 217 2.97 8.21 -34.82
CA LEU A 217 2.34 7.43 -35.90
C LEU A 217 1.85 6.05 -35.44
N GLY A 218 2.01 5.69 -34.16
CA GLY A 218 1.58 4.39 -33.66
C GLY A 218 2.09 4.03 -32.26
N THR A 219 2.21 2.73 -32.01
CA THR A 219 2.63 2.17 -30.71
C THR A 219 4.11 1.82 -30.61
N THR A 220 4.87 2.02 -31.68
CA THR A 220 6.27 1.62 -31.77
C THR A 220 7.14 2.84 -31.97
N CYS A 221 8.14 3.01 -31.11
CA CYS A 221 9.15 4.05 -31.28
C CYS A 221 10.26 3.54 -32.20
N HIS A 222 10.69 4.41 -33.10
CA HIS A 222 11.65 4.09 -34.16
C HIS A 222 12.89 4.99 -34.15
N GLY A 223 12.95 5.96 -33.23
CA GLY A 223 14.00 6.98 -33.12
C GLY A 223 13.85 8.14 -34.12
N THR A 224 12.92 8.05 -35.07
CA THR A 224 12.61 9.08 -36.06
C THR A 224 11.13 9.46 -35.95
N ASN A 225 10.82 10.75 -35.82
CA ASN A 225 9.46 11.29 -35.61
C ASN A 225 8.78 10.85 -34.29
N ASP A 226 9.58 10.44 -33.30
CA ASP A 226 9.10 10.26 -31.93
C ASP A 226 9.09 11.62 -31.22
N THR A 227 8.12 11.83 -30.33
CA THR A 227 8.00 13.06 -29.52
C THR A 227 8.38 12.76 -28.08
N SER A 228 9.32 13.54 -27.56
CA SER A 228 9.70 13.48 -26.16
C SER A 228 8.69 14.22 -25.29
N TRP A 229 8.44 13.67 -24.11
CA TRP A 229 7.61 14.28 -23.08
C TRP A 229 8.23 14.07 -21.70
N GLY A 230 7.74 14.83 -20.72
CA GLY A 230 8.11 14.61 -19.33
C GLY A 230 7.06 15.13 -18.37
N VAL A 231 7.00 14.51 -17.20
CA VAL A 231 6.10 14.87 -16.10
C VAL A 231 6.86 14.83 -14.79
N ASP A 232 6.55 15.80 -13.92
CA ASP A 232 6.98 15.75 -12.53
C ASP A 232 6.15 14.70 -11.79
N VAL A 233 6.80 13.98 -10.88
CA VAL A 233 6.19 12.90 -10.13
C VAL A 233 6.47 13.00 -8.64
N ILE A 234 5.58 12.39 -7.86
CA ILE A 234 5.72 12.28 -6.41
C ILE A 234 5.92 10.81 -6.05
N PHE A 235 6.97 10.51 -5.30
CA PHE A 235 7.24 9.19 -4.76
C PHE A 235 6.80 9.09 -3.32
N ARG A 236 6.23 7.94 -2.99
CA ARG A 236 5.75 7.58 -1.65
C ARG A 236 6.17 6.14 -1.35
N GLY A 237 7.43 5.97 -0.98
CA GLY A 237 8.07 4.65 -0.83
C GLY A 237 8.03 3.90 -2.16
N GLY A 238 7.42 2.72 -2.15
CA GLY A 238 7.24 1.87 -3.33
C GLY A 238 6.13 2.33 -4.29
N THR A 239 5.59 3.54 -4.14
CA THR A 239 4.55 4.08 -5.04
C THR A 239 5.07 5.33 -5.74
N VAL A 240 4.81 5.47 -7.04
CA VAL A 240 4.99 6.71 -7.80
C VAL A 240 3.63 7.25 -8.22
N VAL A 241 3.42 8.55 -8.15
CA VAL A 241 2.19 9.22 -8.60
C VAL A 241 2.58 10.22 -9.68
N ALA A 242 2.01 10.04 -10.86
CA ALA A 242 2.29 10.86 -12.03
C ALA A 242 0.99 11.45 -12.58
N ASP A 243 1.02 12.71 -12.99
CA ASP A 243 -0.07 13.35 -13.74
C ASP A 243 0.31 13.51 -15.20
N PHE A 244 -0.08 12.54 -16.02
CA PHE A 244 0.20 12.55 -17.45
C PHE A 244 -0.60 13.62 -18.21
N PHE A 245 -1.66 14.22 -17.63
CA PHE A 245 -2.32 15.38 -18.25
C PHE A 245 -1.41 16.62 -18.28
N ALA A 246 -0.49 16.74 -17.32
CA ALA A 246 0.44 17.86 -17.23
C ALA A 246 1.51 17.85 -18.35
N ALA A 247 1.73 16.71 -19.03
CA ALA A 247 2.64 16.64 -20.16
C ALA A 247 2.07 17.39 -21.37
N LYS A 248 2.67 18.54 -21.68
CA LYS A 248 2.28 19.38 -22.83
C LYS A 248 2.49 18.66 -24.17
N ASP A 249 3.57 17.89 -24.28
CA ASP A 249 4.03 17.27 -25.52
C ASP A 249 3.70 15.77 -25.64
N PHE A 250 2.77 15.27 -24.82
CA PHE A 250 2.35 13.86 -24.87
C PHE A 250 1.53 13.56 -26.15
N PRO A 251 1.95 12.63 -27.03
CA PRO A 251 1.27 12.38 -28.30
C PRO A 251 -0.20 11.97 -28.15
N ASP A 252 -1.07 12.63 -28.91
CA ASP A 252 -2.54 12.62 -28.78
C ASP A 252 -3.24 11.34 -29.33
N PHE A 253 -2.54 10.20 -29.36
CA PHE A 253 -3.06 8.95 -29.96
C PHE A 253 -3.80 8.02 -28.97
N ARG A 254 -3.77 8.31 -27.66
CA ARG A 254 -4.59 7.66 -26.63
C ARG A 254 -5.11 8.69 -25.62
N PRO A 255 -6.24 8.45 -24.94
CA PRO A 255 -6.64 9.26 -23.80
C PRO A 255 -5.48 9.30 -22.80
N LYS A 256 -4.99 10.50 -22.46
CA LYS A 256 -3.95 10.63 -21.44
C LYS A 256 -4.49 9.96 -20.17
N PRO A 257 -3.73 9.04 -19.52
CA PRO A 257 -4.21 8.29 -18.35
C PRO A 257 -4.53 9.20 -17.16
N GLY A 258 -4.12 10.46 -17.21
CA GLY A 258 -4.34 11.46 -16.19
C GLY A 258 -3.46 11.23 -14.98
N LYS A 259 -3.99 11.53 -13.78
CA LYS A 259 -3.29 11.29 -12.53
C LYS A 259 -3.43 9.83 -12.10
N VAL A 260 -2.36 9.07 -12.22
CA VAL A 260 -2.31 7.62 -11.91
C VAL A 260 -1.20 7.29 -10.93
N SER A 261 -1.44 6.24 -10.14
CA SER A 261 -0.42 5.63 -9.26
C SER A 261 0.25 4.46 -9.97
N GLY A 262 1.56 4.35 -9.83
CA GLY A 262 2.38 3.18 -10.18
C GLY A 262 2.94 2.50 -8.93
N TYR A 263 2.97 1.17 -8.93
CA TYR A 263 3.46 0.34 -7.83
C TYR A 263 4.70 -0.45 -8.25
N TRP A 264 5.80 -0.24 -7.52
CA TRP A 264 7.08 -0.89 -7.79
C TRP A 264 7.16 -2.29 -7.18
N ASP A 265 7.42 -3.28 -8.01
CA ASP A 265 7.82 -4.63 -7.63
C ASP A 265 9.33 -4.75 -7.76
N ASP A 266 10.03 -4.54 -6.64
CA ASP A 266 11.49 -4.56 -6.60
C ASP A 266 12.09 -5.93 -6.92
N ALA A 267 11.35 -7.01 -6.65
CA ALA A 267 11.81 -8.37 -6.92
C ALA A 267 11.72 -8.72 -8.41
N ALA A 268 10.61 -8.33 -9.07
CA ALA A 268 10.42 -8.56 -10.50
C ALA A 268 11.05 -7.47 -11.39
N LYS A 269 11.48 -6.35 -10.78
CA LYS A 269 11.92 -5.14 -11.49
C LYS A 269 10.86 -4.60 -12.46
N LEU A 270 9.60 -4.63 -12.00
CA LEU A 270 8.42 -4.18 -12.75
C LEU A 270 7.71 -3.03 -12.03
N LEU A 271 7.24 -2.06 -12.80
CA LEU A 271 6.38 -0.97 -12.33
C LEU A 271 4.98 -1.16 -12.93
N PHE A 272 3.99 -1.41 -12.07
CA PHE A 272 2.60 -1.63 -12.45
C PHE A 272 1.79 -0.35 -12.29
N TRP A 273 1.15 0.13 -13.35
CA TRP A 273 0.37 1.35 -13.34
C TRP A 273 -1.12 1.09 -13.13
N GLY A 274 -1.81 2.06 -12.52
CA GLY A 274 -3.26 2.00 -12.27
C GLY A 274 -4.13 1.97 -13.53
N ASP A 275 -3.55 2.27 -14.70
CA ASP A 275 -4.21 2.13 -16.01
C ASP A 275 -4.02 0.73 -16.63
N GLY A 276 -3.34 -0.18 -15.94
CA GLY A 276 -3.05 -1.55 -16.38
C GLY A 276 -1.75 -1.69 -17.17
N THR A 277 -1.03 -0.61 -17.46
CA THR A 277 0.27 -0.70 -18.14
C THR A 277 1.37 -1.21 -17.20
N VAL A 278 2.37 -1.87 -17.77
CA VAL A 278 3.51 -2.43 -17.01
C VAL A 278 4.80 -1.98 -17.66
N TRP A 279 5.72 -1.45 -16.85
CA TRP A 279 7.04 -1.02 -17.29
C TRP A 279 8.10 -1.91 -16.66
N ALA A 280 8.98 -2.48 -17.47
CA ALA A 280 10.09 -3.31 -17.01
C ALA A 280 11.37 -2.47 -16.96
N GLN A 281 12.03 -2.44 -15.79
CA GLN A 281 13.31 -1.75 -15.65
C GLN A 281 14.35 -2.49 -16.49
N THR A 282 15.07 -1.76 -17.34
CA THR A 282 16.24 -2.30 -18.02
C THR A 282 17.43 -2.18 -17.09
N ALA A 283 18.32 -3.17 -17.09
CA ALA A 283 19.59 -3.04 -16.38
C ALA A 283 20.23 -1.71 -16.81
N LYS A 284 20.77 -0.93 -15.85
CA LYS A 284 21.75 0.10 -16.19
C LYS A 284 22.80 -0.64 -17.01
N ASP A 285 22.94 -0.32 -18.29
CA ASP A 285 24.13 -0.73 -19.03
C ASP A 285 25.29 -0.23 -18.18
N LEU A 286 25.95 -1.15 -17.48
CA LEU A 286 27.26 -0.92 -16.90
C LEU A 286 28.15 -0.69 -18.11
N ILE A 287 28.17 0.56 -18.60
CA ILE A 287 29.26 1.05 -19.40
C ILE A 287 30.44 0.96 -18.46
N VAL A 288 31.16 -0.16 -18.57
CA VAL A 288 32.50 -0.32 -18.06
C VAL A 288 33.30 0.81 -18.73
N GLN A 289 33.54 1.88 -17.97
CA GLN A 289 34.62 2.82 -18.24
C GLN A 289 35.89 2.30 -17.59
#